data_AF-A0A076LZ04-F1
#
_entry.id   AF-A0A076LZ04-F1
#
_cell.length_a   1.000
_cell.length_b   1.000
_cell.length_c   1.000
_cell.angle_alpha   90.00
_cell.angle_beta   90.00
_cell.angle_gamma   90.00
#
_symmetry.space_group_name_H-M   'P 1'
#
loop_
_entity.id
_entity.type
_entity.pdbx_description
1 polymer ?
#
loop_
_entity_poly.entity_id
_entity_poly.type
_entity_poly.pdbx_seq_one_letter_code
_entity_poly.pdbx_strand_id
1 'polypeptide(L)' 'MQGSINDLTYTGGLGDPLKAREAYYRDEVIPLHRLIMEGVNADPDIGGLGRVTFSLTFDDDAQIAQ' A
#
# COMPACT_ATOMS: atom_id res chain seq x y z
N MET A 1 2.71 10.06 45.70
CA MET A 1 3.47 10.31 44.46
C MET A 1 3.20 9.15 43.52
N GLN A 2 2.17 9.28 42.68
CA GLN A 2 1.74 8.25 41.75
C GLN A 2 2.59 8.37 40.47
N GLY A 3 3.39 7.36 40.16
CA GLY A 3 4.20 7.32 38.94
C GLY A 3 3.30 7.13 37.72
N SER A 4 3.21 8.17 36.89
CA SER A 4 2.62 8.10 35.55
C SER A 4 3.62 7.42 34.63
N ILE A 5 3.45 6.13 34.38
CA ILE A 5 4.16 5.39 33.33
C ILE A 5 3.44 5.57 31.98
N ASN A 6 3.32 6.81 31.52
CA ASN A 6 2.80 7.11 30.18
C ASN A 6 3.94 7.49 29.22
N ASP A 7 5.01 6.71 29.24
CA ASP A 7 6.01 6.79 28.18
C ASP A 7 6.40 5.38 27.73
N LEU A 8 5.51 4.79 26.93
CA LEU A 8 5.90 3.75 25.99
C LEU A 8 6.11 4.43 24.63
N THR A 9 7.02 5.39 24.56
CA THR A 9 7.68 5.69 23.29
C THR A 9 8.40 4.43 22.86
N TYR A 10 7.79 3.69 21.93
CA TYR A 10 8.44 2.62 21.19
C TYR A 10 9.48 3.25 20.23
N THR A 11 10.53 3.84 20.79
CA THR A 11 11.71 4.37 20.08
C THR A 11 12.78 3.29 20.00
N GLY A 12 12.39 2.11 19.49
CA GLY A 12 13.24 0.92 19.43
C GLY A 12 13.15 0.20 18.09
N GLY A 13 13.87 0.69 17.08
CA GLY A 13 14.52 -0.18 16.09
C GLY A 13 13.79 -0.60 14.80
N LEU A 14 12.51 -0.30 14.57
CA LEU A 14 11.80 -0.82 13.38
C LEU A 14 11.07 0.21 12.49
N GLY A 15 11.25 1.50 12.73
CA GLY A 15 10.60 2.56 11.94
C GLY A 15 9.09 2.68 12.22
N ASP A 16 8.48 3.72 11.67
CA ASP A 16 7.03 3.94 11.76
C ASP A 16 6.31 2.91 10.87
N PRO A 17 5.45 2.02 11.41
CA PRO A 17 4.77 0.99 10.64
C PRO A 17 3.93 1.55 9.49
N LEU A 18 3.38 2.77 9.64
CA LEU A 18 2.65 3.42 8.57
C LEU A 18 3.57 3.75 7.40
N LYS A 19 4.75 4.31 7.70
CA LYS A 19 5.77 4.60 6.69
C LYS A 19 6.33 3.34 6.04
N ALA A 20 6.47 2.25 6.80
CA ALA A 20 6.89 0.96 6.26
C ALA A 20 5.85 0.39 5.27
N ARG A 21 4.55 0.50 5.59
CA ARG A 21 3.46 0.08 4.69
C ARG A 21 3.39 0.93 3.44
N GLU A 22 3.55 2.25 3.57
CA GLU A 22 3.62 3.17 2.42
C GLU A 22 4.81 2.86 1.51
N ALA A 23 6.00 2.65 2.08
CA ALA A 23 7.20 2.28 1.34
C ALA A 23 7.01 0.95 0.60
N TYR A 24 6.53 -0.10 1.28
CA TYR A 24 6.21 -1.38 0.64
C TYR A 24 5.19 -1.24 -0.50
N TYR A 25 4.13 -0.46 -0.28
CA TYR A 25 3.12 -0.24 -1.31
C TYR A 25 3.72 0.43 -2.56
N ARG A 26 4.58 1.43 -2.35
CA ARG A 26 5.23 2.16 -3.42
C ARG A 26 6.27 1.31 -4.16
N ASP A 27 7.08 0.56 -3.43
CA ASP A 27 8.26 -0.10 -3.97
C ASP A 27 7.96 -1.48 -4.54
N GLU A 28 6.91 -2.15 -4.07
CA GLU A 28 6.59 -3.52 -4.49
C GLU A 28 5.19 -3.64 -5.12
N VAL A 29 4.16 -3.06 -4.50
CA VAL A 29 2.76 -3.23 -4.96
C VAL A 29 2.48 -2.45 -6.24
N ILE A 30 2.86 -1.17 -6.31
CA ILE A 30 2.65 -0.34 -7.52
C ILE A 30 3.35 -0.93 -8.75
N PRO A 31 4.63 -1.35 -8.70
CA PRO A 31 5.28 -2.00 -9.83
C PRO A 31 4.58 -3.28 -10.29
N LEU A 32 4.11 -4.12 -9.36
CA LEU A 32 3.38 -5.34 -9.71
C LEU A 32 2.05 -5.03 -10.41
N HIS A 33 1.28 -4.06 -9.90
CA HIS A 33 0.05 -3.62 -10.55
C HIS A 33 0.30 -3.11 -11.97
N ARG A 34 1.39 -2.36 -12.18
CA ARG A 34 1.80 -1.90 -13.51
C ARG A 34 2.12 -3.07 -14.43
N LEU A 35 2.90 -4.04 -13.97
CA LEU A 35 3.24 -5.24 -14.75
C LEU A 35 1.99 -6.00 -15.20
N ILE A 36 1.02 -6.18 -14.30
CA ILE A 36 -0.25 -6.85 -14.61
C ILE A 36 -1.07 -6.02 -15.62
N MET A 37 -1.22 -4.71 -15.40
CA MET A 37 -1.93 -3.83 -16.33
C MET A 37 -1.30 -3.86 -17.72
N GLU A 38 0.03 -3.77 -17.80
CA GLU A 38 0.75 -3.81 -19.07
C GLU A 38 0.55 -5.15 -19.77
N GLY A 39 0.69 -6.27 -19.06
CA GLY A 39 0.49 -7.60 -19.61
C GLY A 39 -0.92 -7.80 -20.18
N VAL A 40 -1.96 -7.47 -19.40
CA VAL A 40 -3.34 -7.62 -19.86
C VAL A 40 -3.66 -6.68 -21.01
N ASN A 41 -3.23 -5.41 -20.93
CA ASN A 41 -3.54 -4.41 -21.95
C ASN A 41 -2.69 -4.53 -23.23
N ALA A 42 -1.65 -5.37 -23.22
CA ALA A 42 -0.87 -5.72 -24.40
C ALA A 42 -1.47 -6.89 -25.19
N ASP A 43 -2.44 -7.61 -24.62
CA ASP A 43 -3.12 -8.72 -25.28
C ASP A 43 -4.04 -8.19 -26.41
N PRO A 44 -3.76 -8.54 -27.69
CA PRO A 44 -4.57 -8.11 -28.82
C PRO A 44 -6.03 -8.58 -28.75
N ASP A 45 -6.29 -9.73 -28.12
CA ASP A 45 -7.62 -10.31 -28.00
C ASP A 45 -8.49 -9.52 -27.01
N ILE A 46 -7.86 -8.81 -26.08
CA ILE A 46 -8.51 -7.97 -25.06
C ILE A 46 -8.72 -6.52 -25.52
N GLY A 47 -7.87 -6.02 -26.43
CA GLY A 47 -7.85 -4.60 -26.82
C GLY A 47 -9.16 -4.04 -27.37
N GLY A 48 -10.04 -4.90 -27.90
CA GLY A 48 -11.37 -4.52 -28.37
C GLY A 48 -12.44 -4.43 -27.26
N LEU A 49 -12.18 -4.98 -26.07
CA LEU A 49 -13.13 -5.06 -24.95
C LEU A 49 -12.98 -3.91 -23.95
N GLY A 50 -11.78 -3.35 -23.82
CA GLY A 50 -11.49 -2.25 -22.91
C GLY A 50 -10.04 -2.24 -22.44
N ARG A 51 -9.76 -1.46 -21.40
CA ARG A 51 -8.45 -1.45 -20.72
C ARG A 51 -8.60 -1.63 -19.22
N VAL A 52 -7.69 -2.39 -18.63
CA VAL A 52 -7.57 -2.58 -17.18
C VAL A 52 -6.74 -1.45 -16.59
N THR A 53 -7.28 -0.84 -15.53
CA THR A 53 -6.60 0.22 -14.75
C THR A 53 -6.77 -0.06 -13.26
N PHE A 54 -5.69 -0.03 -12.48
CA PHE A 54 -5.74 -0.03 -11.02
C PHE A 54 -5.73 1.40 -10.47
N SER A 55 -6.45 1.63 -9.37
CA SER A 55 -6.19 2.81 -8.54
C SER A 55 -4.89 2.59 -7.78
N LEU A 56 -3.92 3.48 -7.96
CA LEU A 56 -2.60 3.40 -7.33
C LEU A 56 -2.48 4.35 -6.12
N THR A 57 -3.61 4.70 -5.51
CA THR A 57 -3.67 5.49 -4.28
C THR A 57 -3.30 4.62 -3.09
N PHE A 58 -2.57 5.19 -2.14
CA PHE A 58 -2.33 4.57 -0.83
C PHE A 58 -3.37 5.15 0.12
N ASP A 59 -4.55 4.53 0.17
CA ASP A 59 -5.63 4.92 1.08
C ASP A 59 -5.59 4.04 2.33
N ASP A 60 -5.20 4.62 3.47
CA ASP A 60 -5.05 3.90 4.75
C ASP A 60 -6.39 3.72 5.50
N ASP A 61 -7.48 4.26 4.95
CA ASP A 61 -8.82 4.31 5.57
C ASP A 61 -9.55 2.95 5.62
N ALA A 62 -8.97 1.88 5.07
CA ALA A 62 -9.58 0.56 5.09
C ALA A 62 -9.56 -0.13 6.48
N GLN A 63 -9.08 0.54 7.55
CA GLN A 63 -8.99 -0.03 8.91
C GLN A 63 -9.92 0.61 9.97
N ILE A 64 -10.79 1.56 9.64
CA ILE A 64 -11.81 2.08 10.57
C ILE A 64 -13.22 1.62 10.14
N ALA A 65 -13.41 0.32 9.96
CA ALA A 65 -14.74 -0.29 9.82
C ALA A 65 -14.69 -1.79 10.20
N GLN A 66 -14.35 -2.07 11.46
CA GLN A 66 -14.73 -3.32 12.15
C GLN A 66 -15.15 -2.99 13.58
#